data_AF-A0A938LE84-F1
#
_entry.id   AF-A0A938LE84-F1
#
_cell.length_a   1.000
_cell.length_b   1.000
_cell.length_c   1.000
_cell.angle_alpha   90.00
_cell.angle_beta   90.00
_cell.angle_gamma   90.00
#
_symmetry.space_group_name_H-M   'P 1'
#
loop_
_entity.id
_entity.type
_entity.pdbx_description
1 polymer ?
#
loop_
_entity_poly.entity_id
_entity_poly.type
_entity_poly.pdbx_seq_one_letter_code
_entity_poly.pdbx_strand_id
1 'polypeptide(L)'
;MTKPASQAASPTPAAPQSGAPSPGSAGPIVAPSPPARARGGQGPPAGPAARAAPLTAPLGDSPDEGDKGPSLPWHVRVVREAPAWLVSLVFHMALVIVLAFIAIPSLRKNVLMLEATYSERIGEQLESILPANSMDLERNLETDMAIADRPVDDPFAAPPDLQSLDVAGSSATSHLAAPTIGTMLNGRQPGAKKAMLAVYGGTNSTEASVRMALEWLRRQQQRDGSWRLDEPFPDGGIDESRTAATAMALLAFLGAGHTHREGDYLPVVGRGVNALLRMQDEEGNFFREGPRHHRLYSHAMATIVACELYAMTQDEQVGQAAQKAIKYCGRIQAPEGGWRYDPKVDSDVSVTGWFSMAFQSGRMAGLEVSNFTLQGIGQYLDSAQLDEGARYAYQAGGPARLSMTAEGLLCRQYLGWPRSDPRLRKGCDEMLANPIAWDQPNVYYWYYATQVLHHMGGQDWFRWNAVMRQAIPERQIASGQDAGSWAPTDDPNDRQGGRLYVTCLCTYMLEVYYRHLPLYAH
;
A
#
# COMPACT_ATOMS: atom_id res chain seq x y z
N MET A 1 48.24 22.52 72.41
CA MET A 1 48.50 23.82 71.76
C MET A 1 47.18 24.48 71.37
N THR A 2 47.17 25.76 71.00
CA THR A 2 46.01 26.68 71.09
C THR A 2 45.62 27.37 69.76
N LYS A 3 44.42 27.98 69.76
CA LYS A 3 43.88 29.01 68.80
C LYS A 3 44.82 30.22 68.62
N PRO A 4 44.73 31.08 67.55
CA PRO A 4 43.57 31.92 67.08
C PRO A 4 43.24 31.75 65.55
N ALA A 5 42.25 32.36 64.85
CA ALA A 5 41.55 33.67 64.79
C ALA A 5 42.35 34.84 64.12
N SER A 6 41.83 35.78 63.30
CA SER A 6 40.53 36.01 62.59
C SER A 6 40.58 37.25 61.64
N GLN A 7 39.53 37.51 60.81
CA GLN A 7 39.23 38.77 60.04
C GLN A 7 40.10 39.07 58.79
N ALA A 8 39.67 39.75 57.69
CA ALA A 8 38.38 40.23 57.10
C ALA A 8 38.58 40.36 55.54
N ALA A 9 37.80 41.01 54.63
CA ALA A 9 36.65 41.94 54.64
C ALA A 9 35.84 41.87 53.28
N SER A 10 35.15 42.96 52.85
CA SER A 10 34.29 43.09 51.63
C SER A 10 34.58 44.43 50.88
N PRO A 11 33.92 44.87 49.75
CA PRO A 11 32.46 44.99 49.52
C PRO A 11 31.91 44.76 48.07
N THR A 12 30.59 44.96 47.89
CA THR A 12 29.79 44.86 46.64
C THR A 12 29.40 46.25 46.08
N PRO A 13 28.97 46.35 44.81
CA PRO A 13 27.63 46.89 44.49
C PRO A 13 26.87 46.01 43.47
N ALA A 14 25.59 45.65 43.63
CA ALA A 14 24.35 46.45 43.71
C ALA A 14 23.72 46.75 42.32
N ALA A 15 22.39 46.62 42.22
CA ALA A 15 21.61 46.67 40.97
C ALA A 15 20.39 47.62 41.10
N PRO A 16 19.74 48.02 39.99
CA PRO A 16 18.47 48.75 40.01
C PRO A 16 17.25 47.85 39.69
N GLN A 17 16.10 48.17 40.28
CA GLN A 17 14.77 47.67 39.90
C GLN A 17 13.81 48.84 39.63
N SER A 18 13.07 48.79 38.52
CA SER A 18 11.74 49.39 38.31
C SER A 18 11.25 49.00 36.90
N GLY A 19 9.95 48.88 36.61
CA GLY A 19 8.76 48.86 37.46
C GLY A 19 7.55 48.38 36.64
N ALA A 20 6.43 48.03 37.29
CA ALA A 20 5.18 47.68 36.60
C ALA A 20 4.50 48.93 36.00
N PRO A 21 3.60 48.77 35.00
CA PRO A 21 2.19 48.86 35.39
C PRO A 21 1.21 47.94 34.62
N SER A 22 0.00 47.89 35.16
CA SER A 22 -1.28 47.48 34.55
C SER A 22 -2.39 48.25 35.30
N PRO A 23 -3.65 48.36 34.82
CA PRO A 23 -4.27 47.69 33.67
C PRO A 23 -4.89 48.67 32.63
N GLY A 24 -5.53 48.14 31.59
CA GLY A 24 -6.37 48.92 30.66
C GLY A 24 -7.21 48.02 29.75
N SER A 25 -8.49 48.38 29.55
CA SER A 25 -9.47 47.58 28.78
C SER A 25 -9.87 48.25 27.46
N ALA A 26 -9.97 47.49 26.37
CA ALA A 26 -10.67 47.87 25.14
C ALA A 26 -11.22 46.64 24.40
N GLY A 27 -12.32 46.81 23.66
CA GLY A 27 -13.09 45.73 23.04
C GLY A 27 -12.53 45.19 21.70
N PRO A 28 -13.27 44.25 21.06
CA PRO A 28 -12.82 43.58 19.84
C PRO A 28 -12.89 44.50 18.60
N ILE A 29 -11.89 44.39 17.72
CA ILE A 29 -11.88 45.09 16.44
C ILE A 29 -12.59 44.24 15.39
N VAL A 30 -13.71 44.76 14.88
CA VAL A 30 -14.48 44.18 13.76
C VAL A 30 -13.91 44.65 12.43
N ALA A 31 -13.70 43.72 11.49
CA ALA A 31 -13.31 44.06 10.12
C ALA A 31 -14.52 44.60 9.31
N PRO A 32 -14.39 45.72 8.57
CA PRO A 32 -15.53 46.37 7.93
C PRO A 32 -15.91 45.72 6.59
N SER A 33 -17.23 45.65 6.32
CA SER A 33 -17.78 45.31 5.00
C SER A 33 -17.97 46.58 4.14
N PRO A 34 -17.62 46.56 2.84
CA PRO A 34 -18.03 47.61 1.90
C PRO A 34 -19.51 47.49 1.52
N PRO A 35 -20.16 48.56 1.02
CA PRO A 35 -21.60 48.75 1.22
C PRO A 35 -22.50 48.34 0.04
N ALA A 36 -23.73 47.94 0.37
CA ALA A 36 -24.86 47.99 -0.56
C ALA A 36 -25.43 49.43 -0.64
N ARG A 37 -25.76 49.89 -1.84
CA ARG A 37 -26.58 51.09 -2.06
C ARG A 37 -27.50 50.86 -3.27
N ALA A 38 -28.75 51.33 -3.20
CA ALA A 38 -29.81 50.92 -4.11
C ALA A 38 -30.61 52.10 -4.68
N ARG A 39 -31.23 51.89 -5.86
CA ARG A 39 -32.61 52.25 -6.28
C ARG A 39 -32.71 52.58 -7.79
N GLY A 40 -33.84 52.21 -8.41
CA GLY A 40 -34.25 52.58 -9.77
C GLY A 40 -33.73 51.64 -10.88
N GLY A 41 -34.55 50.95 -11.68
CA GLY A 41 -36.00 50.68 -11.57
C GLY A 41 -36.84 51.20 -12.74
N GLN A 42 -37.00 50.40 -13.81
CA GLN A 42 -38.06 50.52 -14.83
C GLN A 42 -38.12 49.29 -15.77
N GLY A 43 -39.26 49.10 -16.45
CA GLY A 43 -39.58 48.06 -17.45
C GLY A 43 -41.08 47.69 -17.39
N PRO A 44 -41.65 46.83 -18.27
CA PRO A 44 -41.19 46.31 -19.57
C PRO A 44 -42.00 46.93 -20.76
N PRO A 45 -41.94 46.40 -22.00
CA PRO A 45 -42.88 45.34 -22.48
C PRO A 45 -42.18 44.21 -23.29
N ALA A 46 -42.64 42.94 -23.33
CA ALA A 46 -43.66 42.35 -24.23
C ALA A 46 -43.53 42.78 -25.71
N GLY A 47 -43.52 41.95 -26.76
CA GLY A 47 -43.79 40.51 -27.05
C GLY A 47 -43.98 40.40 -28.60
N PRO A 48 -44.47 39.30 -29.24
CA PRO A 48 -44.85 37.96 -28.78
C PRO A 48 -44.06 36.84 -29.54
N ALA A 49 -44.63 35.64 -29.76
CA ALA A 49 -43.94 34.44 -30.28
C ALA A 49 -44.70 33.64 -31.38
N ALA A 50 -43.91 32.82 -32.10
CA ALA A 50 -44.21 31.53 -32.77
C ALA A 50 -45.49 31.29 -33.63
N ARG A 51 -45.30 30.70 -34.82
CA ARG A 51 -46.24 29.78 -35.51
C ARG A 51 -45.54 28.97 -36.62
N ALA A 52 -46.19 27.92 -37.14
CA ALA A 52 -45.59 26.94 -38.06
C ALA A 52 -46.59 26.33 -39.07
N ALA A 53 -46.05 25.72 -40.15
CA ALA A 53 -46.73 24.84 -41.14
C ALA A 53 -47.80 25.52 -42.06
N PRO A 54 -48.30 24.88 -43.15
CA PRO A 54 -48.09 23.50 -43.63
C PRO A 54 -47.72 23.34 -45.14
N LEU A 55 -47.78 22.10 -45.62
CA LEU A 55 -47.48 21.62 -46.99
C LEU A 55 -48.65 21.78 -47.99
N THR A 56 -48.34 21.82 -49.29
CA THR A 56 -49.21 21.37 -50.41
C THR A 56 -48.38 20.82 -51.58
N ALA A 57 -48.99 19.97 -52.42
CA ALA A 57 -48.41 19.41 -53.65
C ALA A 57 -49.52 19.04 -54.67
N PRO A 58 -49.20 19.03 -55.97
CA PRO A 58 -49.69 17.99 -56.91
C PRO A 58 -48.51 17.46 -57.79
N LEU A 59 -48.44 16.21 -58.25
CA LEU A 59 -49.28 15.51 -59.26
C LEU A 59 -49.42 16.32 -60.57
N GLY A 60 -49.04 15.82 -61.77
CA GLY A 60 -48.36 14.58 -62.16
C GLY A 60 -48.75 14.17 -63.59
N ASP A 61 -47.86 13.59 -64.40
CA ASP A 61 -48.19 12.97 -65.69
C ASP A 61 -47.04 12.11 -66.28
N SER A 62 -47.33 11.27 -67.28
CA SER A 62 -46.38 10.44 -68.07
C SER A 62 -47.01 10.07 -69.43
N PRO A 63 -46.24 10.02 -70.54
CA PRO A 63 -45.48 8.81 -70.95
C PRO A 63 -44.04 9.19 -71.46
N ASP A 64 -43.12 8.29 -71.86
CA ASP A 64 -43.18 7.30 -72.95
C ASP A 64 -42.07 6.21 -72.83
N GLU A 65 -42.14 5.12 -73.61
CA GLU A 65 -41.16 4.02 -73.61
C GLU A 65 -39.99 4.23 -74.60
N GLY A 66 -38.76 3.85 -74.24
CA GLY A 66 -37.56 4.21 -75.02
C GLY A 66 -36.32 3.30 -74.87
N ASP A 67 -36.44 2.05 -75.33
CA ASP A 67 -35.35 1.10 -75.68
C ASP A 67 -34.36 0.63 -74.57
N LYS A 68 -33.58 -0.42 -74.86
CA LYS A 68 -32.82 -1.24 -73.88
C LYS A 68 -31.33 -1.38 -74.21
N GLY A 69 -30.49 -1.15 -73.20
CA GLY A 69 -29.09 -1.58 -73.19
C GLY A 69 -28.69 -2.12 -71.80
N PRO A 70 -27.86 -3.18 -71.70
CA PRO A 70 -27.52 -3.78 -70.41
C PRO A 70 -26.61 -2.86 -69.58
N SER A 71 -27.04 -2.53 -68.36
CA SER A 71 -26.25 -1.76 -67.41
C SER A 71 -25.14 -2.60 -66.79
N LEU A 72 -23.87 -2.31 -67.14
CA LEU A 72 -22.74 -2.90 -66.42
C LEU A 72 -22.78 -2.53 -64.92
N PRO A 73 -22.35 -3.44 -64.02
CA PRO A 73 -22.29 -3.17 -62.59
C PRO A 73 -21.47 -1.91 -62.26
N TRP A 74 -21.89 -1.19 -61.22
CA TRP A 74 -21.33 0.13 -60.88
C TRP A 74 -19.81 0.11 -60.69
N HIS A 75 -19.25 -0.94 -60.10
CA HIS A 75 -17.80 -1.09 -59.91
C HIS A 75 -17.02 -1.19 -61.24
N VAL A 76 -17.63 -1.71 -62.31
CA VAL A 76 -17.00 -1.78 -63.64
C VAL A 76 -17.00 -0.40 -64.33
N ARG A 77 -18.02 0.43 -64.08
CA ARG A 77 -18.02 1.84 -64.52
C ARG A 77 -16.93 2.63 -63.80
N VAL A 78 -16.89 2.56 -62.48
CA VAL A 78 -15.86 3.26 -61.66
C VAL A 78 -14.44 2.91 -62.11
N VAL A 79 -14.14 1.64 -62.41
CA VAL A 79 -12.81 1.23 -62.88
C VAL A 79 -12.51 1.66 -64.33
N ARG A 80 -13.53 1.85 -65.19
CA ARG A 80 -13.36 2.38 -66.56
C ARG A 80 -13.27 3.91 -66.63
N GLU A 81 -13.92 4.61 -65.71
CA GLU A 81 -13.99 6.07 -65.67
C GLU A 81 -12.91 6.69 -64.75
N ALA A 82 -12.28 5.88 -63.89
CA ALA A 82 -11.14 6.29 -63.08
C ALA A 82 -9.94 6.71 -63.96
N PRO A 83 -9.33 7.89 -63.74
CA PRO A 83 -8.08 8.27 -64.39
C PRO A 83 -6.98 7.24 -64.11
N ALA A 84 -6.15 6.95 -65.12
CA ALA A 84 -5.08 5.94 -65.00
C ALA A 84 -4.09 6.20 -63.84
N TRP A 85 -3.89 7.47 -63.47
CA TRP A 85 -3.06 7.83 -62.30
C TRP A 85 -3.66 7.35 -60.97
N LEU A 86 -4.99 7.32 -60.84
CA LEU A 86 -5.68 6.89 -59.61
C LEU A 86 -5.59 5.37 -59.45
N VAL A 87 -5.81 4.63 -60.54
CA VAL A 87 -5.64 3.16 -60.57
C VAL A 87 -4.18 2.79 -60.24
N SER A 88 -3.22 3.51 -60.83
CA SER A 88 -1.79 3.35 -60.52
C SER A 88 -1.46 3.66 -59.05
N LEU A 89 -2.01 4.74 -58.49
CA LEU A 89 -1.78 5.14 -57.10
C LEU A 89 -2.28 4.06 -56.11
N VAL A 90 -3.49 3.53 -56.31
CA VAL A 90 -4.05 2.46 -55.47
C VAL A 90 -3.21 1.19 -55.56
N PHE A 91 -2.75 0.82 -56.77
CA PHE A 91 -1.88 -0.34 -56.96
C PHE A 91 -0.53 -0.18 -56.25
N HIS A 92 0.14 0.96 -56.40
CA HIS A 92 1.43 1.21 -55.75
C HIS A 92 1.30 1.32 -54.23
N MET A 93 0.20 1.90 -53.71
CA MET A 93 -0.06 1.93 -52.27
C MET A 93 -0.23 0.52 -51.70
N ALA A 94 -1.00 -0.35 -52.36
CA ALA A 94 -1.15 -1.74 -51.96
C ALA A 94 0.19 -2.50 -52.01
N LEU A 95 1.00 -2.27 -53.06
CA LEU A 95 2.34 -2.86 -53.21
C LEU A 95 3.28 -2.43 -52.07
N VAL A 96 3.31 -1.16 -51.70
CA VAL A 96 4.12 -0.65 -50.58
C VAL A 96 3.69 -1.26 -49.25
N ILE A 97 2.38 -1.44 -49.01
CA ILE A 97 1.88 -2.09 -47.79
C ILE A 97 2.33 -3.56 -47.74
N VAL A 98 2.21 -4.31 -48.84
CA VAL A 98 2.68 -5.71 -48.91
C VAL A 98 4.20 -5.81 -48.71
N LEU A 99 4.97 -4.93 -49.34
CA LEU A 99 6.43 -4.87 -49.17
C LEU A 99 6.82 -4.51 -47.72
N ALA A 100 6.08 -3.64 -47.04
CA ALA A 100 6.32 -3.33 -45.63
C ALA A 100 6.12 -4.56 -44.73
N PHE A 101 5.03 -5.32 -44.94
CA PHE A 101 4.79 -6.57 -44.19
C PHE A 101 5.85 -7.66 -44.46
N ILE A 102 6.53 -7.65 -45.60
CA ILE A 102 7.65 -8.56 -45.92
C ILE A 102 8.99 -8.05 -45.34
N ALA A 103 9.20 -6.73 -45.34
CA ALA A 103 10.45 -6.11 -44.87
C ALA A 103 10.57 -6.06 -43.33
N ILE A 104 9.48 -5.76 -42.61
CA ILE A 104 9.50 -5.59 -41.15
C ILE A 104 10.00 -6.84 -40.40
N PRO A 105 9.57 -8.08 -40.72
CA PRO A 105 10.13 -9.30 -40.12
C PRO A 105 11.63 -9.50 -40.40
N SER A 106 12.13 -8.96 -41.51
CA SER A 106 13.51 -9.15 -41.98
C SER A 106 14.51 -8.20 -41.31
N LEU A 107 14.04 -7.11 -40.70
CA LEU A 107 14.88 -6.10 -40.02
C LEU A 107 15.13 -6.37 -38.53
N ARG A 108 14.57 -7.45 -37.96
CA ARG A 108 14.79 -7.87 -36.55
C ARG A 108 15.59 -9.17 -36.43
N LYS A 109 16.81 -9.20 -36.98
CA LYS A 109 17.84 -10.19 -36.59
C LYS A 109 19.22 -9.56 -36.43
N ASN A 110 19.89 -9.97 -35.37
CA ASN A 110 21.33 -9.84 -35.09
C ASN A 110 21.89 -8.41 -34.92
N VAL A 111 21.79 -7.90 -33.69
CA VAL A 111 22.94 -7.28 -33.04
C VAL A 111 23.28 -8.16 -31.83
N LEU A 112 24.38 -8.92 -31.92
CA LEU A 112 25.04 -9.42 -30.71
C LEU A 112 25.88 -8.27 -30.17
N MET A 113 25.67 -7.91 -28.90
CA MET A 113 26.69 -7.21 -28.12
C MET A 113 27.51 -8.27 -27.38
N LEU A 114 28.83 -8.24 -27.58
CA LEU A 114 29.74 -9.10 -26.83
C LEU A 114 29.79 -8.63 -25.36
N GLU A 115 29.83 -9.58 -24.43
CA GLU A 115 30.15 -9.27 -23.05
C GLU A 115 31.65 -8.91 -22.94
N ALA A 116 31.94 -7.80 -22.27
CA ALA A 116 33.28 -7.40 -21.90
C ALA A 116 33.33 -7.22 -20.37
N THR A 117 33.35 -8.34 -19.66
CA THR A 117 33.37 -8.38 -18.20
C THR A 117 34.65 -7.71 -17.67
N TYR A 118 34.51 -6.61 -16.92
CA TYR A 118 35.58 -6.04 -16.11
C TYR A 118 35.05 -5.84 -14.70
N SER A 119 35.45 -6.74 -13.79
CA SER A 119 34.97 -6.77 -12.41
C SER A 119 35.85 -5.91 -11.51
N GLU A 120 35.25 -5.01 -10.73
CA GLU A 120 35.93 -4.46 -9.55
C GLU A 120 35.01 -4.00 -8.39
N ARG A 121 33.85 -4.66 -8.15
CA ARG A 121 33.24 -4.79 -6.79
C ARG A 121 31.95 -5.64 -6.70
N ILE A 122 31.97 -6.55 -5.71
CA ILE A 122 30.85 -7.09 -4.91
C ILE A 122 29.58 -7.51 -5.68
N GLY A 123 29.51 -8.78 -6.08
CA GLY A 123 28.27 -9.35 -6.62
C GLY A 123 28.32 -10.79 -7.16
N GLU A 124 29.31 -11.63 -6.81
CA GLU A 124 29.44 -12.99 -7.37
C GLU A 124 28.36 -13.97 -6.87
N GLN A 125 27.19 -13.88 -7.52
CA GLN A 125 26.46 -14.96 -8.17
C GLN A 125 26.69 -16.38 -7.63
N LEU A 126 25.64 -16.92 -6.98
CA LEU A 126 25.50 -18.36 -6.73
C LEU A 126 24.38 -18.98 -7.59
N GLU A 127 24.41 -18.73 -8.90
CA GLU A 127 23.54 -19.39 -9.88
C GLU A 127 24.37 -20.31 -10.79
N SER A 128 24.49 -21.58 -10.41
CA SER A 128 25.16 -22.60 -11.24
C SER A 128 24.69 -24.05 -11.04
N ILE A 129 23.56 -24.28 -10.35
CA ILE A 129 22.86 -25.58 -10.36
C ILE A 129 21.34 -25.37 -10.55
N LEU A 130 20.92 -25.27 -11.81
CA LEU A 130 19.53 -25.51 -12.23
C LEU A 130 19.55 -26.54 -13.37
N PRO A 131 19.31 -27.83 -13.10
CA PRO A 131 19.16 -28.84 -14.14
C PRO A 131 17.88 -28.60 -14.93
N ALA A 132 17.98 -28.53 -16.26
CA ALA A 132 16.82 -28.42 -17.13
C ALA A 132 16.08 -29.77 -17.22
N ASN A 133 15.20 -30.06 -16.25
CA ASN A 133 14.05 -30.98 -16.34
C ASN A 133 13.23 -30.93 -15.04
N SER A 134 12.12 -30.18 -15.02
CA SER A 134 11.31 -29.93 -13.82
C SER A 134 10.32 -31.06 -13.47
N MET A 135 10.73 -32.34 -13.60
CA MET A 135 9.91 -33.50 -13.23
C MET A 135 10.62 -34.50 -12.31
N ASP A 136 11.96 -34.47 -12.21
CA ASP A 136 12.71 -35.40 -11.35
C ASP A 136 12.94 -34.86 -9.92
N LEU A 137 12.61 -33.59 -9.66
CA LEU A 137 12.89 -32.94 -8.37
C LEU A 137 11.99 -33.44 -7.23
N GLU A 138 10.71 -33.75 -7.52
CA GLU A 138 9.76 -34.26 -6.51
C GLU A 138 10.19 -35.62 -5.94
N ARG A 139 10.91 -36.44 -6.72
CA ARG A 139 11.25 -37.81 -6.34
C ARG A 139 12.51 -37.94 -5.47
N ASN A 140 13.43 -36.98 -5.54
CA ASN A 140 14.68 -37.03 -4.76
C ASN A 140 14.52 -36.47 -3.34
N LEU A 141 13.49 -35.65 -3.08
CA LEU A 141 13.21 -35.08 -1.76
C LEU A 141 12.88 -36.14 -0.69
N GLU A 142 12.39 -37.33 -1.07
CA GLU A 142 12.17 -38.44 -0.14
C GLU A 142 13.47 -39.18 0.25
N THR A 143 14.58 -38.98 -0.49
CA THR A 143 15.80 -39.81 -0.35
C THR A 143 16.89 -39.15 0.52
N ASP A 144 16.96 -37.82 0.56
CA ASP A 144 17.98 -37.09 1.33
C ASP A 144 17.65 -36.98 2.84
N MET A 145 16.64 -37.69 3.36
CA MET A 145 16.38 -37.87 4.79
C MET A 145 17.39 -38.83 5.48
N ALA A 146 18.67 -38.77 5.09
CA ALA A 146 19.77 -39.48 5.73
C ALA A 146 20.57 -38.51 6.61
N ILE A 147 20.37 -38.60 7.94
CA ILE A 147 21.00 -37.70 8.92
C ILE A 147 22.53 -37.85 8.86
N ALA A 148 23.20 -36.85 8.28
CA ALA A 148 24.65 -36.74 8.26
C ALA A 148 25.16 -36.21 9.60
N ASP A 149 25.40 -37.12 10.54
CA ASP A 149 25.77 -36.84 11.92
C ASP A 149 26.95 -35.85 12.06
N ARG A 150 26.73 -34.78 12.82
CA ARG A 150 27.72 -33.77 13.22
C ARG A 150 27.37 -33.31 14.64
N PRO A 151 28.36 -33.20 15.56
CA PRO A 151 28.08 -32.79 16.93
C PRO A 151 27.44 -31.40 17.03
N VAL A 152 26.41 -31.29 17.87
CA VAL A 152 25.74 -30.02 18.20
C VAL A 152 26.03 -29.68 19.66
N ASP A 153 26.65 -28.51 19.89
CA ASP A 153 26.94 -27.97 21.22
C ASP A 153 25.72 -27.33 21.90
N ASP A 154 24.61 -28.07 22.04
CA ASP A 154 23.59 -27.92 23.11
C ASP A 154 22.64 -29.13 23.11
N PRO A 155 22.64 -30.01 24.14
CA PRO A 155 21.77 -31.18 24.19
C PRO A 155 20.30 -30.89 24.55
N PHE A 156 19.89 -29.64 24.76
CA PHE A 156 18.49 -29.27 25.06
C PHE A 156 17.79 -28.42 24.00
N ALA A 157 18.47 -28.05 22.91
CA ALA A 157 17.91 -27.26 21.80
C ALA A 157 17.09 -28.09 20.78
N ALA A 158 16.18 -28.95 21.25
CA ALA A 158 15.29 -29.72 20.38
C ALA A 158 14.11 -28.86 19.86
N PRO A 159 13.82 -28.83 18.55
CA PRO A 159 12.59 -28.22 18.04
C PRO A 159 11.35 -29.02 18.51
N PRO A 160 10.20 -28.37 18.76
CA PRO A 160 9.00 -29.06 19.18
C PRO A 160 8.45 -29.96 18.07
N ASP A 161 8.17 -31.22 18.42
CA ASP A 161 7.67 -32.23 17.49
C ASP A 161 6.21 -31.92 17.08
N LEU A 162 5.98 -31.72 15.78
CA LEU A 162 4.69 -31.30 15.21
C LEU A 162 3.81 -32.52 14.87
N GLN A 163 3.59 -33.38 15.86
CA GLN A 163 2.60 -34.46 15.74
C GLN A 163 1.18 -33.96 16.07
N SER A 164 0.19 -34.49 15.35
CA SER A 164 -1.18 -33.99 15.33
C SER A 164 -1.91 -34.20 16.66
N LEU A 165 -2.55 -33.13 17.16
CA LEU A 165 -3.46 -33.18 18.30
C LEU A 165 -4.88 -32.83 17.85
N ASP A 166 -5.73 -33.85 17.72
CA ASP A 166 -7.17 -33.69 17.54
C ASP A 166 -7.81 -33.05 18.78
N VAL A 167 -8.52 -31.93 18.59
CA VAL A 167 -9.45 -31.39 19.59
C VAL A 167 -10.74 -30.98 18.88
N ALA A 168 -11.85 -31.63 19.23
CA ALA A 168 -13.12 -31.46 18.54
C ALA A 168 -13.93 -30.25 19.04
N GLY A 169 -14.65 -29.61 18.11
CA GLY A 169 -15.98 -29.05 18.40
C GLY A 169 -16.08 -27.56 18.74
N SER A 170 -16.05 -26.70 17.73
CA SER A 170 -17.22 -25.86 17.44
C SER A 170 -17.31 -25.54 15.95
N SER A 171 -18.52 -25.38 15.42
CA SER A 171 -18.76 -25.36 13.97
C SER A 171 -18.67 -23.97 13.35
N ALA A 172 -17.58 -23.71 12.63
CA ALA A 172 -17.51 -22.69 11.58
C ALA A 172 -17.19 -23.39 10.25
N THR A 173 -17.95 -23.11 9.18
CA THR A 173 -17.82 -23.81 7.89
C THR A 173 -16.68 -23.25 7.04
N SER A 174 -15.45 -23.53 7.43
CA SER A 174 -14.28 -23.51 6.53
C SER A 174 -13.20 -24.44 7.08
N HIS A 175 -12.71 -25.39 6.27
CA HIS A 175 -11.61 -26.29 6.63
C HIS A 175 -10.26 -25.59 6.46
N LEU A 176 -10.08 -24.47 7.17
CA LEU A 176 -8.79 -23.82 7.35
C LEU A 176 -8.29 -24.15 8.76
N ALA A 177 -7.31 -25.03 8.84
CA ALA A 177 -6.43 -25.12 10.00
C ALA A 177 -5.58 -23.84 10.05
N ALA A 178 -6.16 -22.76 10.58
CA ALA A 178 -5.45 -21.52 10.78
C ALA A 178 -4.23 -21.79 11.68
N PRO A 179 -3.01 -21.38 11.29
CA PRO A 179 -1.84 -21.54 12.15
C PRO A 179 -2.11 -20.88 13.51
N THR A 180 -1.68 -21.54 14.58
CA THR A 180 -1.98 -21.15 15.97
C THR A 180 -1.75 -19.66 16.15
N ILE A 181 -2.81 -18.92 16.48
CA ILE A 181 -2.94 -17.49 16.15
C ILE A 181 -1.77 -16.60 16.64
N GLY A 182 -1.11 -16.97 17.74
CA GLY A 182 0.09 -16.28 18.26
C GLY A 182 1.41 -16.58 17.52
N THR A 183 1.54 -17.68 16.76
CA THR A 183 2.79 -18.01 16.05
C THR A 183 2.98 -17.21 14.75
N MET A 184 1.94 -16.52 14.28
CA MET A 184 1.94 -15.70 13.06
C MET A 184 2.99 -14.59 13.03
N LEU A 185 3.54 -14.21 14.18
CA LEU A 185 4.57 -13.18 14.34
C LEU A 185 5.98 -13.75 14.61
N ASN A 186 6.10 -15.05 14.87
CA ASN A 186 7.37 -15.68 15.24
C ASN A 186 8.41 -15.61 14.11
N GLY A 187 7.97 -15.47 12.86
CA GLY A 187 8.84 -15.24 11.70
C GLY A 187 9.83 -14.07 11.87
N ARG A 188 9.53 -13.10 12.74
CA ARG A 188 10.36 -11.92 13.00
C ARG A 188 11.51 -12.18 13.97
N GLN A 189 11.49 -13.28 14.73
CA GLN A 189 12.56 -13.63 15.67
C GLN A 189 13.87 -13.97 14.90
N PRO A 190 15.07 -13.64 15.40
CA PRO A 190 16.31 -13.71 14.61
C PRO A 190 16.60 -15.04 13.89
N GLY A 191 16.34 -16.17 14.54
CA GLY A 191 16.50 -17.50 13.93
C GLY A 191 15.47 -17.80 12.84
N ALA A 192 14.19 -17.54 13.13
CA ALA A 192 13.10 -17.72 12.19
C ALA A 192 13.23 -16.78 10.98
N LYS A 193 13.60 -15.52 11.20
CA LYS A 193 13.77 -14.49 10.17
C LYS A 193 14.70 -14.96 9.05
N LYS A 194 15.86 -15.50 9.43
CA LYS A 194 16.86 -16.05 8.49
C LYS A 194 16.30 -17.22 7.68
N ALA A 195 15.51 -18.11 8.29
CA ALA A 195 14.88 -19.23 7.60
C ALA A 195 13.79 -18.75 6.63
N MET A 196 12.89 -17.85 7.06
CA MET A 196 11.81 -17.33 6.23
C MET A 196 12.33 -16.53 5.02
N LEU A 197 13.39 -15.73 5.21
CA LEU A 197 14.09 -15.05 4.11
C LEU A 197 14.61 -16.03 3.05
N ALA A 198 15.21 -17.14 3.46
CA ALA A 198 15.70 -18.16 2.55
C ALA A 198 14.55 -18.89 1.81
N VAL A 199 13.49 -19.27 2.52
CA VAL A 199 12.32 -19.97 1.96
C VAL A 199 11.57 -19.10 0.95
N TYR A 200 11.30 -17.84 1.29
CA TYR A 200 10.51 -16.93 0.44
C TYR A 200 11.36 -16.13 -0.56
N GLY A 201 12.68 -16.36 -0.62
CA GLY A 201 13.56 -15.82 -1.67
C GLY A 201 13.98 -14.36 -1.49
N GLY A 202 14.00 -13.86 -0.25
CA GLY A 202 14.61 -12.59 0.12
C GLY A 202 16.15 -12.66 0.04
N THR A 203 16.81 -11.52 0.01
CA THR A 203 18.26 -11.43 -0.27
C THR A 203 19.01 -10.55 0.74
N ASN A 204 20.34 -10.66 0.74
CA ASN A 204 21.23 -9.75 1.48
C ASN A 204 21.03 -8.28 1.05
N SER A 205 20.60 -8.01 -0.19
CA SER A 205 20.26 -6.66 -0.66
C SER A 205 18.96 -6.17 0.00
N THR A 206 17.90 -6.98 0.01
CA THR A 206 16.63 -6.57 0.64
C THR A 206 16.76 -6.35 2.14
N GLU A 207 17.52 -7.18 2.85
CA GLU A 207 17.79 -6.99 4.28
C GLU A 207 18.71 -5.78 4.55
N ALA A 208 19.69 -5.53 3.68
CA ALA A 208 20.50 -4.31 3.78
C ALA A 208 19.64 -3.05 3.56
N SER A 209 18.68 -3.09 2.63
CA SER A 209 17.74 -2.00 2.39
C SER A 209 16.80 -1.76 3.56
N VAL A 210 16.23 -2.80 4.19
CA VAL A 210 15.43 -2.65 5.42
C VAL A 210 16.27 -1.98 6.52
N ARG A 211 17.47 -2.51 6.81
CA ARG A 211 18.37 -1.95 7.82
C ARG A 211 18.74 -0.48 7.54
N MET A 212 18.95 -0.11 6.27
CA MET A 212 19.20 1.28 5.89
C MET A 212 17.98 2.18 6.10
N ALA A 213 16.76 1.69 5.82
CA ALA A 213 15.52 2.42 6.03
C ALA A 213 15.23 2.65 7.52
N LEU A 214 15.41 1.63 8.37
CA LEU A 214 15.29 1.74 9.84
C LEU A 214 16.31 2.74 10.41
N GLU A 215 17.53 2.77 9.87
CA GLU A 215 18.55 3.75 10.25
C GLU A 215 18.20 5.17 9.75
N TRP A 216 17.59 5.36 8.58
CA TRP A 216 17.02 6.66 8.20
C TRP A 216 15.88 7.08 9.14
N LEU A 217 14.89 6.20 9.38
CA LEU A 217 13.78 6.45 10.29
C LEU A 217 14.26 6.81 11.70
N ARG A 218 15.31 6.16 12.21
CA ARG A 218 15.94 6.51 13.50
C ARG A 218 16.43 7.96 13.52
N ARG A 219 17.02 8.47 12.43
CA ARG A 219 17.50 9.86 12.34
C ARG A 219 16.36 10.87 12.30
N GLN A 220 15.19 10.51 11.76
CA GLN A 220 14.03 11.40 11.67
C GLN A 220 13.15 11.45 12.93
N GLN A 221 13.44 10.64 13.96
CA GLN A 221 12.65 10.65 15.19
C GLN A 221 12.80 11.98 15.94
N GLN A 222 11.65 12.57 16.29
CA GLN A 222 11.56 13.83 17.02
C GLN A 222 11.90 13.65 18.51
N ARG A 223 12.22 14.78 19.18
CA ARG A 223 12.66 14.77 20.60
C ARG A 223 11.63 14.23 21.58
N ASP A 224 10.34 14.28 21.24
CA ASP A 224 9.23 13.74 22.04
C ASP A 224 8.98 12.23 21.81
N GLY A 225 9.66 11.64 20.82
CA GLY A 225 9.51 10.27 20.36
C GLY A 225 8.67 10.09 19.09
N SER A 226 7.98 11.14 18.62
CA SER A 226 7.13 11.07 17.43
C SER A 226 7.91 11.11 16.11
N TRP A 227 7.21 10.87 15.00
CA TRP A 227 7.65 11.21 13.65
C TRP A 227 6.68 12.19 12.99
N ARG A 228 7.05 12.69 11.82
CA ARG A 228 6.27 13.62 10.98
C ARG A 228 6.26 13.13 9.53
N LEU A 229 5.30 13.58 8.72
CA LEU A 229 5.27 13.38 7.28
C LEU A 229 5.97 14.52 6.53
N ASP A 230 5.96 15.74 7.08
CA ASP A 230 6.42 16.98 6.40
C ASP A 230 7.92 17.29 6.56
N GLU A 231 8.41 17.52 7.78
CA GLU A 231 9.77 18.00 8.08
C GLU A 231 10.47 17.12 9.13
N PRO A 232 11.84 17.02 9.14
CA PRO A 232 12.81 17.97 8.59
C PRO A 232 13.59 17.46 7.35
N PHE A 233 13.07 16.44 6.66
CA PHE A 233 13.67 15.86 5.45
C PHE A 233 13.07 16.48 4.17
N PRO A 234 13.75 16.41 3.01
CA PRO A 234 13.18 16.88 1.74
C PRO A 234 12.01 16.01 1.28
N ASP A 235 11.15 16.58 0.45
CA ASP A 235 9.96 15.92 -0.13
C ASP A 235 8.97 15.44 0.94
N GLY A 236 8.67 16.34 1.87
CA GLY A 236 7.64 16.19 2.89
C GLY A 236 6.23 16.02 2.33
N GLY A 237 5.38 15.34 3.10
CA GLY A 237 3.95 15.22 2.83
C GLY A 237 3.24 16.56 2.97
N ILE A 238 2.25 16.81 2.12
CA ILE A 238 1.47 18.06 2.09
C ILE A 238 0.51 18.16 3.30
N ASP A 239 0.07 17.01 3.82
CA ASP A 239 -1.00 16.87 4.81
C ASP A 239 -0.49 16.18 6.10
N GLU A 240 0.07 16.96 7.04
CA GLU A 240 0.68 16.39 8.26
C GLU A 240 -0.32 15.61 9.15
N SER A 241 0.11 14.44 9.64
CA SER A 241 -0.55 13.74 10.76
C SER A 241 0.47 12.94 11.57
N ARG A 242 0.91 13.53 12.68
CA ARG A 242 1.89 12.97 13.63
C ARG A 242 1.54 11.55 14.09
N THR A 243 0.25 11.24 14.24
CA THR A 243 -0.24 9.91 14.59
C THR A 243 0.03 8.90 13.47
N ALA A 244 -0.24 9.23 12.20
CA ALA A 244 0.10 8.35 11.06
C ALA A 244 1.62 8.20 10.93
N ALA A 245 2.37 9.30 10.93
CA ALA A 245 3.83 9.25 10.81
C ALA A 245 4.48 8.39 11.90
N THR A 246 4.06 8.57 13.16
CA THR A 246 4.56 7.80 14.30
C THR A 246 4.16 6.33 14.20
N ALA A 247 2.93 6.04 13.77
CA ALA A 247 2.49 4.67 13.56
C ALA A 247 3.27 3.99 12.43
N MET A 248 3.43 4.64 11.27
CA MET A 248 4.15 4.07 10.12
C MET A 248 5.62 3.78 10.44
N ALA A 249 6.32 4.72 11.09
CA ALA A 249 7.70 4.48 11.52
C ALA A 249 7.80 3.31 12.51
N LEU A 250 6.87 3.20 13.48
CA LEU A 250 6.81 2.07 14.41
C LEU A 250 6.51 0.74 13.71
N LEU A 251 5.61 0.71 12.72
CA LEU A 251 5.31 -0.51 11.96
C LEU A 251 6.54 -1.08 11.28
N ALA A 252 7.49 -0.26 10.81
CA ALA A 252 8.74 -0.75 10.22
C ALA A 252 9.65 -1.40 11.27
N PHE A 253 9.87 -0.74 12.42
CA PHE A 253 10.66 -1.32 13.51
C PHE A 253 10.04 -2.64 14.03
N LEU A 254 8.71 -2.69 14.19
CA LEU A 254 7.98 -3.91 14.59
C LEU A 254 8.06 -5.01 13.52
N GLY A 255 7.95 -4.66 12.24
CA GLY A 255 8.06 -5.59 11.13
C GLY A 255 9.41 -6.30 11.09
N ALA A 256 10.49 -5.53 11.26
CA ALA A 256 11.86 -6.01 11.36
C ALA A 256 12.21 -6.78 12.66
N GLY A 257 11.30 -6.81 13.65
CA GLY A 257 11.47 -7.55 14.91
C GLY A 257 12.00 -6.74 16.10
N HIS A 258 12.01 -5.40 16.02
CA HIS A 258 12.47 -4.53 17.11
C HIS A 258 11.27 -3.99 17.92
N THR A 259 11.35 -4.08 19.26
CA THR A 259 10.27 -3.66 20.17
C THR A 259 10.77 -2.65 21.20
N HIS A 260 9.93 -2.20 22.13
CA HIS A 260 10.37 -1.43 23.30
C HIS A 260 11.02 -2.28 24.41
N ARG A 261 11.11 -3.61 24.22
CA ARG A 261 11.71 -4.57 25.15
C ARG A 261 12.97 -5.26 24.62
N GLU A 262 13.13 -5.37 23.30
CA GLU A 262 14.24 -6.09 22.65
C GLU A 262 14.62 -5.53 21.27
N GLY A 263 15.85 -5.84 20.83
CA GLY A 263 16.42 -5.43 19.54
C GLY A 263 17.18 -4.10 19.56
N ASP A 264 18.02 -3.88 18.54
CA ASP A 264 19.01 -2.78 18.50
C ASP A 264 18.39 -1.37 18.59
N TYR A 265 17.14 -1.23 18.15
CA TYR A 265 16.41 0.04 18.14
C TYR A 265 15.55 0.27 19.40
N LEU A 266 15.69 -0.53 20.47
CA LEU A 266 14.89 -0.47 21.70
C LEU A 266 14.66 0.96 22.24
N PRO A 267 15.67 1.87 22.37
CA PRO A 267 15.43 3.22 22.86
C PRO A 267 14.62 4.10 21.90
N VAL A 268 14.62 3.78 20.61
CA VAL A 268 13.91 4.47 19.53
C VAL A 268 12.45 4.04 19.55
N VAL A 269 12.20 2.73 19.53
CA VAL A 269 10.86 2.15 19.62
C VAL A 269 10.21 2.51 20.95
N GLY A 270 10.93 2.40 22.07
CA GLY A 270 10.45 2.78 23.39
C GLY A 270 9.98 4.24 23.48
N ARG A 271 10.69 5.19 22.85
CA ARG A 271 10.21 6.58 22.76
C ARG A 271 8.98 6.71 21.87
N GLY A 272 8.96 6.02 20.73
CA GLY A 272 7.84 6.04 19.78
C GLY A 272 6.55 5.47 20.35
N VAL A 273 6.62 4.32 21.01
CA VAL A 273 5.49 3.69 21.71
C VAL A 273 4.96 4.61 22.81
N ASN A 274 5.84 5.18 23.62
CA ASN A 274 5.45 6.17 24.63
C ASN A 274 4.83 7.44 24.02
N ALA A 275 5.23 7.87 22.81
CA ALA A 275 4.58 8.97 22.10
C ALA A 275 3.19 8.57 21.59
N LEU A 276 3.06 7.40 20.95
CA LEU A 276 1.81 6.92 20.37
C LEU A 276 0.74 6.65 21.45
N LEU A 277 1.11 6.04 22.57
CA LEU A 277 0.18 5.78 23.68
C LEU A 277 -0.38 7.08 24.29
N ARG A 278 0.40 8.18 24.30
CA ARG A 278 -0.09 9.52 24.70
C ARG A 278 -1.02 10.18 23.69
N MET A 279 -1.16 9.63 22.48
CA MET A 279 -2.14 10.09 21.48
C MET A 279 -3.49 9.37 21.62
N GLN A 280 -3.59 8.34 22.48
CA GLN A 280 -4.88 7.69 22.75
C GLN A 280 -5.71 8.52 23.72
N ASP A 281 -7.02 8.67 23.45
CA ASP A 281 -7.98 9.17 24.44
C ASP A 281 -8.67 8.04 25.22
N GLU A 282 -9.48 8.42 26.20
CA GLU A 282 -10.22 7.49 27.07
C GLU A 282 -11.17 6.57 26.28
N GLU A 283 -11.68 7.05 25.13
CA GLU A 283 -12.56 6.32 24.22
C GLU A 283 -11.83 5.27 23.34
N GLY A 284 -10.49 5.31 23.29
CA GLY A 284 -9.64 4.40 22.50
C GLY A 284 -9.17 4.94 21.15
N ASN A 285 -9.59 6.15 20.77
CA ASN A 285 -9.20 6.80 19.51
C ASN A 285 -7.74 7.28 19.58
N PHE A 286 -6.99 7.20 18.48
CA PHE A 286 -5.62 7.71 18.39
C PHE A 286 -5.48 9.05 17.65
N PHE A 287 -6.49 9.48 16.88
CA PHE A 287 -6.43 10.72 16.11
C PHE A 287 -6.61 11.96 17.00
N ARG A 288 -5.55 12.78 17.10
CA ARG A 288 -5.56 14.09 17.76
C ARG A 288 -5.64 15.27 16.78
N GLU A 289 -4.79 15.25 15.76
CA GLU A 289 -4.53 16.38 14.85
C GLU A 289 -4.27 15.91 13.40
N GLY A 290 -4.48 16.83 12.45
CA GLY A 290 -4.35 16.59 11.02
C GLY A 290 -5.65 16.86 10.25
N PRO A 291 -5.64 16.69 8.91
CA PRO A 291 -6.80 16.93 8.06
C PRO A 291 -7.84 15.80 8.16
N ARG A 292 -9.09 16.12 7.79
CA ARG A 292 -10.25 15.22 7.87
C ARG A 292 -10.01 13.86 7.20
N HIS A 293 -9.34 13.83 6.05
CA HIS A 293 -9.13 12.59 5.29
C HIS A 293 -8.09 11.65 5.93
N HIS A 294 -7.16 12.14 6.77
CA HIS A 294 -6.23 11.29 7.51
C HIS A 294 -6.84 10.67 8.79
N ARG A 295 -7.98 11.20 9.27
CA ARG A 295 -8.58 10.87 10.58
C ARG A 295 -8.57 9.38 10.93
N LEU A 296 -9.17 8.54 10.09
CA LEU A 296 -9.31 7.10 10.40
C LEU A 296 -8.14 6.25 9.88
N TYR A 297 -7.38 6.69 8.86
CA TYR A 297 -6.09 6.05 8.51
C TYR A 297 -5.12 6.10 9.69
N SER A 298 -4.88 7.30 10.25
CA SER A 298 -3.98 7.49 11.39
C SER A 298 -4.37 6.64 12.59
N HIS A 299 -5.69 6.49 12.84
CA HIS A 299 -6.19 5.65 13.92
C HIS A 299 -6.04 4.14 13.63
N ALA A 300 -6.32 3.68 12.40
CA ALA A 300 -6.15 2.28 12.03
C ALA A 300 -4.68 1.84 12.09
N MET A 301 -3.77 2.64 11.52
CA MET A 301 -2.32 2.40 11.58
C MET A 301 -1.83 2.32 13.04
N ALA A 302 -2.24 3.24 13.90
CA ALA A 302 -1.91 3.22 15.32
C ALA A 302 -2.49 2.00 16.06
N THR A 303 -3.66 1.51 15.63
CA THR A 303 -4.29 0.29 16.17
C THR A 303 -3.53 -0.97 15.75
N ILE A 304 -3.05 -1.05 14.51
CA ILE A 304 -2.14 -2.13 14.05
C ILE A 304 -0.88 -2.14 14.93
N VAL A 305 -0.23 -0.98 15.14
CA VAL A 305 0.97 -0.88 16.01
C VAL A 305 0.68 -1.40 17.42
N ALA A 306 -0.42 -0.97 18.04
CA ALA A 306 -0.77 -1.40 19.39
C ALA A 306 -1.03 -2.92 19.46
N CYS A 307 -1.71 -3.50 18.45
CA CYS A 307 -2.00 -4.93 18.41
C CYS A 307 -0.74 -5.78 18.12
N GLU A 308 0.02 -5.44 17.07
CA GLU A 308 1.26 -6.14 16.72
C GLU A 308 2.27 -6.07 17.89
N LEU A 309 2.44 -4.90 18.52
CA LEU A 309 3.36 -4.75 19.65
C LEU A 309 2.89 -5.53 20.89
N TYR A 310 1.60 -5.50 21.23
CA TYR A 310 1.09 -6.30 22.35
C TYR A 310 1.34 -7.79 22.11
N ALA A 311 1.04 -8.28 20.89
CA ALA A 311 1.30 -9.66 20.51
C ALA A 311 2.78 -10.06 20.67
N MET A 312 3.70 -9.21 20.20
CA MET A 312 5.15 -9.45 20.28
C MET A 312 5.72 -9.35 21.71
N THR A 313 5.13 -8.55 22.60
CA THR A 313 5.77 -8.20 23.90
C THR A 313 5.01 -8.62 25.15
N GLN A 314 3.72 -8.99 25.01
CA GLN A 314 2.78 -9.24 26.10
C GLN A 314 2.77 -8.13 27.17
N ASP A 315 2.95 -6.88 26.73
CA ASP A 315 2.95 -5.70 27.59
C ASP A 315 1.53 -5.27 27.95
N GLU A 316 1.13 -5.42 29.22
CA GLU A 316 -0.23 -5.14 29.69
C GLU A 316 -0.72 -3.72 29.37
N GLN A 317 0.16 -2.71 29.41
CA GLN A 317 -0.23 -1.32 29.11
C GLN A 317 -0.54 -1.17 27.61
N VAL A 318 0.27 -1.81 26.75
CA VAL A 318 0.02 -1.85 25.30
C VAL A 318 -1.25 -2.66 25.00
N GLY A 319 -1.46 -3.81 25.67
CA GLY A 319 -2.65 -4.65 25.50
C GLY A 319 -3.96 -3.95 25.87
N GLN A 320 -3.97 -3.20 26.98
CA GLN A 320 -5.11 -2.36 27.36
C GLN A 320 -5.42 -1.28 26.31
N ALA A 321 -4.39 -0.62 25.78
CA ALA A 321 -4.54 0.38 24.73
C ALA A 321 -5.04 -0.23 23.40
N ALA A 322 -4.48 -1.38 23.00
CA ALA A 322 -4.89 -2.13 21.82
C ALA A 322 -6.35 -2.59 21.91
N GLN A 323 -6.76 -3.15 23.06
CA GLN A 323 -8.13 -3.61 23.25
C GLN A 323 -9.16 -2.46 23.22
N LYS A 324 -8.80 -1.29 23.78
CA LYS A 324 -9.61 -0.06 23.65
C LYS A 324 -9.74 0.38 22.20
N ALA A 325 -8.63 0.39 21.45
CA ALA A 325 -8.61 0.79 20.06
C ALA A 325 -9.48 -0.13 19.19
N ILE A 326 -9.33 -1.45 19.30
CA ILE A 326 -10.19 -2.44 18.60
C ILE A 326 -11.68 -2.24 18.92
N LYS A 327 -12.04 -1.93 20.17
CA LYS A 327 -13.42 -1.63 20.57
C LYS A 327 -13.91 -0.26 20.06
N TYR A 328 -13.03 0.73 19.90
CA TYR A 328 -13.34 1.96 19.18
C TYR A 328 -13.61 1.67 17.71
N CYS A 329 -12.73 0.94 17.01
CA CYS A 329 -12.86 0.61 15.60
C CYS A 329 -14.22 -0.02 15.27
N GLY A 330 -14.63 -1.05 16.01
CA GLY A 330 -15.94 -1.69 15.84
C GLY A 330 -17.12 -0.77 16.18
N ARG A 331 -16.97 0.13 17.17
CA ARG A 331 -18.01 1.10 17.54
C ARG A 331 -18.23 2.19 16.47
N ILE A 332 -17.25 2.48 15.61
CA ILE A 332 -17.32 3.57 14.62
C ILE A 332 -17.57 3.12 13.17
N GLN A 333 -17.82 1.83 12.94
CA GLN A 333 -18.14 1.25 11.63
C GLN A 333 -19.34 1.96 10.97
N ALA A 334 -19.28 2.17 9.66
CA ALA A 334 -20.38 2.73 8.88
C ALA A 334 -21.55 1.73 8.77
N PRO A 335 -22.80 2.19 8.56
CA PRO A 335 -23.96 1.31 8.33
C PRO A 335 -23.80 0.37 7.12
N GLU A 336 -22.93 0.73 6.17
CA GLU A 336 -22.55 -0.06 4.99
C GLU A 336 -21.58 -1.20 5.30
N GLY A 337 -20.96 -1.20 6.49
CA GLY A 337 -20.01 -2.23 6.94
C GLY A 337 -18.52 -1.87 6.81
N GLY A 338 -18.16 -0.76 6.17
CA GLY A 338 -16.77 -0.28 6.07
C GLY A 338 -16.45 0.92 6.97
N TRP A 339 -15.38 1.63 6.62
CA TRP A 339 -14.98 2.92 7.19
C TRP A 339 -14.47 3.85 6.08
N ARG A 340 -14.46 5.14 6.36
CA ARG A 340 -13.86 6.18 5.50
C ARG A 340 -13.19 7.28 6.31
N TYR A 341 -13.62 8.54 6.19
CA TYR A 341 -12.96 9.68 6.83
C TYR A 341 -13.60 10.06 8.17
N ASP A 342 -14.84 9.65 8.43
CA ASP A 342 -15.55 9.97 9.67
C ASP A 342 -16.26 8.75 10.28
N PRO A 343 -16.30 8.65 11.62
CA PRO A 343 -17.10 7.65 12.32
C PRO A 343 -18.55 7.58 11.83
N LYS A 344 -19.00 6.37 11.46
CA LYS A 344 -20.39 6.04 11.10
C LYS A 344 -21.00 6.76 9.89
N VAL A 345 -20.20 7.41 9.03
CA VAL A 345 -20.72 8.16 7.87
C VAL A 345 -20.82 7.28 6.63
N ASP A 346 -19.68 7.03 5.97
CA ASP A 346 -19.58 6.31 4.70
C ASP A 346 -18.32 5.42 4.68
N SER A 347 -18.17 4.63 3.62
CA SER A 347 -17.12 3.63 3.46
C SER A 347 -16.31 3.84 2.18
N ASP A 348 -15.00 3.58 2.24
CA ASP A 348 -14.17 3.29 1.08
C ASP A 348 -13.34 2.01 1.30
N VAL A 349 -12.90 1.34 0.23
CA VAL A 349 -12.09 0.11 0.33
C VAL A 349 -10.72 0.37 0.96
N SER A 350 -10.21 1.58 0.82
CA SER A 350 -8.87 2.00 1.21
C SER A 350 -8.74 2.09 2.74
N VAL A 351 -9.59 2.86 3.41
CA VAL A 351 -9.62 2.89 4.89
C VAL A 351 -10.07 1.54 5.43
N THR A 352 -11.04 0.88 4.78
CA THR A 352 -11.52 -0.43 5.23
C THR A 352 -10.42 -1.51 5.23
N GLY A 353 -9.45 -1.45 4.32
CA GLY A 353 -8.29 -2.35 4.32
C GLY A 353 -7.38 -2.17 5.54
N TRP A 354 -7.06 -0.93 5.92
CA TRP A 354 -6.33 -0.66 7.17
C TRP A 354 -7.08 -1.13 8.41
N PHE A 355 -8.41 -1.00 8.45
CA PHE A 355 -9.22 -1.56 9.55
C PHE A 355 -9.22 -3.10 9.53
N SER A 356 -9.31 -3.74 8.35
CA SER A 356 -9.21 -5.21 8.23
C SER A 356 -7.85 -5.72 8.75
N MET A 357 -6.75 -5.04 8.44
CA MET A 357 -5.42 -5.34 8.99
C MET A 357 -5.35 -5.10 10.50
N ALA A 358 -6.00 -4.05 11.03
CA ALA A 358 -6.08 -3.80 12.47
C ALA A 358 -6.82 -4.93 13.21
N PHE A 359 -7.96 -5.39 12.71
CA PHE A 359 -8.68 -6.52 13.32
C PHE A 359 -7.94 -7.84 13.19
N GLN A 360 -7.26 -8.10 12.06
CA GLN A 360 -6.43 -9.31 11.93
C GLN A 360 -5.25 -9.30 12.90
N SER A 361 -4.58 -8.14 13.07
CA SER A 361 -3.54 -7.95 14.08
C SER A 361 -4.08 -8.10 15.50
N GLY A 362 -5.29 -7.60 15.77
CA GLY A 362 -6.00 -7.80 17.04
C GLY A 362 -6.28 -9.27 17.34
N ARG A 363 -6.72 -10.06 16.34
CA ARG A 363 -6.87 -11.51 16.46
C ARG A 363 -5.52 -12.17 16.77
N MET A 364 -4.47 -11.86 16.00
CA MET A 364 -3.09 -12.35 16.22
C MET A 364 -2.56 -12.04 17.64
N ALA A 365 -3.01 -10.94 18.23
CA ALA A 365 -2.69 -10.53 19.60
C ALA A 365 -3.57 -11.17 20.69
N GLY A 366 -4.51 -12.06 20.34
CA GLY A 366 -5.44 -12.68 21.28
C GLY A 366 -6.54 -11.75 21.81
N LEU A 367 -6.77 -10.60 21.17
CA LEU A 367 -7.73 -9.59 21.62
C LEU A 367 -9.16 -9.92 21.18
N GLU A 368 -10.14 -9.40 21.93
CA GLU A 368 -11.57 -9.50 21.62
C GLU A 368 -11.89 -8.68 20.37
N VAL A 369 -12.19 -9.38 19.27
CA VAL A 369 -12.60 -8.82 17.97
C VAL A 369 -14.03 -9.26 17.65
N SER A 370 -14.88 -8.31 17.25
CA SER A 370 -16.30 -8.55 16.95
C SER A 370 -16.50 -9.29 15.62
N ASN A 371 -17.08 -10.49 15.68
CA ASN A 371 -17.49 -11.23 14.48
C ASN A 371 -18.52 -10.47 13.63
N PHE A 372 -19.41 -9.69 14.24
CA PHE A 372 -20.34 -8.82 13.50
C PHE A 372 -19.62 -7.74 12.70
N THR A 373 -18.54 -7.19 13.26
CA THR A 373 -17.72 -6.18 12.59
C THR A 373 -17.00 -6.80 11.38
N LEU A 374 -16.44 -8.00 11.51
CA LEU A 374 -15.84 -8.74 10.39
C LEU A 374 -16.87 -9.10 9.30
N GLN A 375 -18.10 -9.48 9.68
CA GLN A 375 -19.19 -9.70 8.73
C GLN A 375 -19.56 -8.43 7.96
N GLY A 376 -19.56 -7.26 8.63
CA GLY A 376 -19.74 -5.96 8.00
C GLY A 376 -18.69 -5.67 6.92
N ILE A 377 -17.41 -6.02 7.15
CA ILE A 377 -16.36 -5.87 6.12
C ILE A 377 -16.69 -6.71 4.88
N GLY A 378 -17.15 -7.95 5.07
CA GLY A 378 -17.60 -8.81 3.98
C GLY A 378 -18.74 -8.17 3.17
N GLN A 379 -19.78 -7.69 3.86
CA GLN A 379 -20.95 -7.03 3.25
C GLN A 379 -20.57 -5.75 2.49
N TYR A 380 -19.67 -4.94 3.03
CA TYR A 380 -19.17 -3.75 2.34
C TYR A 380 -18.40 -4.12 1.07
N LEU A 381 -17.48 -5.08 1.15
CA LEU A 381 -16.74 -5.57 -0.01
C LEU A 381 -17.67 -6.19 -1.06
N ASP A 382 -18.77 -6.83 -0.65
CA ASP A 382 -19.78 -7.34 -1.57
C ASP A 382 -20.51 -6.22 -2.34
N SER A 383 -20.52 -4.99 -1.83
CA SER A 383 -21.06 -3.78 -2.50
C SER A 383 -20.03 -3.00 -3.33
N ALA A 384 -18.74 -3.10 -2.98
CA ALA A 384 -17.63 -2.41 -3.65
C ALA A 384 -16.95 -3.23 -4.76
N GLN A 385 -17.29 -4.51 -4.88
CA GLN A 385 -16.75 -5.42 -5.89
C GLN A 385 -17.29 -5.15 -7.30
N LEU A 386 -16.46 -5.49 -8.28
CA LEU A 386 -16.79 -5.71 -9.67
C LEU A 386 -16.33 -7.12 -10.06
N ASP A 387 -16.80 -7.60 -11.20
CA ASP A 387 -16.29 -8.84 -11.80
C ASP A 387 -16.40 -10.05 -10.84
N GLU A 388 -17.60 -10.20 -10.26
CA GLU A 388 -18.02 -11.21 -9.27
C GLU A 388 -17.24 -11.25 -7.94
N GLY A 389 -16.31 -10.31 -7.73
CA GLY A 389 -15.41 -10.28 -6.57
C GLY A 389 -13.92 -10.35 -6.91
N ALA A 390 -13.57 -10.40 -8.20
CA ALA A 390 -12.18 -10.42 -8.66
C ALA A 390 -11.53 -9.02 -8.71
N ARG A 391 -12.34 -7.95 -8.76
CA ARG A 391 -11.88 -6.54 -8.83
C ARG A 391 -12.69 -5.65 -7.90
N TYR A 392 -12.15 -4.52 -7.49
CA TYR A 392 -12.82 -3.62 -6.53
C TYR A 392 -12.70 -2.15 -6.92
N ALA A 393 -13.76 -1.38 -6.64
CA ALA A 393 -13.76 0.07 -6.72
C ALA A 393 -13.24 0.70 -5.42
N TYR A 394 -12.96 2.00 -5.46
CA TYR A 394 -12.64 2.78 -4.26
C TYR A 394 -13.87 2.94 -3.34
N GLN A 395 -15.05 3.21 -3.91
CA GLN A 395 -16.35 3.18 -3.22
C GLN A 395 -17.35 2.39 -4.06
N ALA A 396 -18.43 1.89 -3.43
CA ALA A 396 -19.51 1.18 -4.12
C ALA A 396 -20.07 1.97 -5.33
N GLY A 397 -20.31 1.27 -6.44
CA GLY A 397 -20.74 1.87 -7.71
C GLY A 397 -19.65 2.64 -8.50
N GLY A 398 -18.42 2.75 -7.98
CA GLY A 398 -17.29 3.32 -8.71
C GLY A 398 -16.67 2.38 -9.76
N PRO A 399 -15.74 2.87 -10.60
CA PRO A 399 -14.92 2.02 -11.46
C PRO A 399 -13.87 1.25 -10.64
N ALA A 400 -13.49 0.06 -11.13
CA ALA A 400 -12.39 -0.71 -10.57
C ALA A 400 -11.06 0.08 -10.55
N ARG A 401 -10.23 -0.15 -9.53
CA ARG A 401 -8.87 0.40 -9.43
C ARG A 401 -7.91 -0.68 -8.96
N LEU A 402 -6.72 -0.76 -9.58
CA LEU A 402 -5.76 -1.84 -9.32
C LEU A 402 -5.31 -1.91 -7.84
N SER A 403 -5.06 -0.77 -7.18
CA SER A 403 -4.79 -0.70 -5.74
C SER A 403 -5.93 -1.26 -4.89
N MET A 404 -7.16 -0.87 -5.20
CA MET A 404 -8.37 -1.34 -4.50
C MET A 404 -8.65 -2.81 -4.77
N THR A 405 -8.35 -3.31 -5.97
CA THR A 405 -8.40 -4.75 -6.29
C THR A 405 -7.46 -5.53 -5.36
N ALA A 406 -6.21 -5.09 -5.20
CA ALA A 406 -5.26 -5.75 -4.31
C ALA A 406 -5.68 -5.65 -2.83
N GLU A 407 -6.09 -4.48 -2.36
CA GLU A 407 -6.50 -4.25 -0.97
C GLU A 407 -7.80 -4.99 -0.61
N GLY A 408 -8.81 -4.96 -1.49
CA GLY A 408 -10.06 -5.70 -1.33
C GLY A 408 -9.83 -7.22 -1.32
N LEU A 409 -8.97 -7.74 -2.18
CA LEU A 409 -8.61 -9.17 -2.18
C LEU A 409 -7.79 -9.58 -0.95
N LEU A 410 -6.89 -8.73 -0.44
CA LEU A 410 -6.22 -8.99 0.84
C LEU A 410 -7.23 -9.10 1.99
N CYS A 411 -8.24 -8.23 2.02
CA CYS A 411 -9.32 -8.34 2.99
C CYS A 411 -10.11 -9.65 2.83
N ARG A 412 -10.37 -10.11 1.60
CA ARG A 412 -11.02 -11.42 1.37
C ARG A 412 -10.15 -12.60 1.85
N GLN A 413 -8.84 -12.54 1.71
CA GLN A 413 -7.92 -13.55 2.29
C GLN A 413 -8.03 -13.56 3.83
N TYR A 414 -8.00 -12.40 4.50
CA TYR A 414 -8.18 -12.31 5.96
C TYR A 414 -9.59 -12.70 6.44
N LEU A 415 -10.62 -12.54 5.60
CA LEU A 415 -11.98 -13.05 5.83
C LEU A 415 -12.14 -14.55 5.50
N GLY A 416 -11.07 -15.25 5.09
CA GLY A 416 -11.04 -16.70 4.94
C GLY A 416 -11.51 -17.24 3.58
N TRP A 417 -11.45 -16.45 2.50
CA TRP A 417 -11.55 -17.02 1.15
C TRP A 417 -10.44 -18.05 0.91
N PRO A 418 -10.73 -19.19 0.25
CA PRO A 418 -9.72 -20.21 0.00
C PRO A 418 -8.75 -19.79 -1.12
N ARG A 419 -7.51 -20.29 -1.05
CA ARG A 419 -6.44 -20.15 -2.08
C ARG A 419 -6.84 -20.63 -3.49
N SER A 420 -7.93 -21.38 -3.59
CA SER A 420 -8.52 -21.91 -4.82
C SER A 420 -9.73 -21.10 -5.33
N ASP A 421 -10.11 -19.99 -4.69
CA ASP A 421 -11.20 -19.14 -5.18
C ASP A 421 -10.85 -18.55 -6.55
N PRO A 422 -11.67 -18.78 -7.60
CA PRO A 422 -11.33 -18.36 -8.95
C PRO A 422 -11.28 -16.83 -9.10
N ARG A 423 -11.97 -16.09 -8.24
CA ARG A 423 -11.98 -14.62 -8.24
C ARG A 423 -10.69 -14.06 -7.66
N LEU A 424 -10.21 -14.67 -6.58
CA LEU A 424 -8.91 -14.37 -5.99
C LEU A 424 -7.78 -14.66 -6.99
N ARG A 425 -7.85 -15.80 -7.70
CA ARG A 425 -6.89 -16.14 -8.76
C ARG A 425 -6.91 -15.14 -9.91
N LYS A 426 -8.08 -14.83 -10.47
CA LYS A 426 -8.25 -13.83 -11.54
C LYS A 426 -7.71 -12.45 -11.16
N GLY A 427 -7.87 -12.03 -9.91
CA GLY A 427 -7.25 -10.80 -9.41
C GLY A 427 -5.73 -10.89 -9.26
N CYS A 428 -5.19 -12.04 -8.85
CA CYS A 428 -3.73 -12.27 -8.84
C CYS A 428 -3.12 -12.24 -10.25
N ASP A 429 -3.83 -12.77 -11.25
CA ASP A 429 -3.42 -12.66 -12.67
C ASP A 429 -3.35 -11.19 -13.13
N GLU A 430 -4.31 -10.35 -12.73
CA GLU A 430 -4.29 -8.91 -13.00
C GLU A 430 -3.10 -8.22 -12.30
N MET A 431 -2.76 -8.61 -11.07
CA MET A 431 -1.56 -8.07 -10.38
C MET A 431 -0.25 -8.51 -11.05
N LEU A 432 -0.16 -9.78 -11.45
CA LEU A 432 1.03 -10.33 -12.13
C LEU A 432 1.20 -9.79 -13.57
N ALA A 433 0.13 -9.26 -14.17
CA ALA A 433 0.20 -8.49 -15.41
C ALA A 433 0.63 -7.02 -15.20
N ASN A 434 0.60 -6.52 -13.97
CA ASN A 434 0.98 -5.16 -13.58
C ASN A 434 2.06 -5.18 -12.46
N PRO A 435 3.29 -5.64 -12.76
CA PRO A 435 4.37 -5.72 -11.77
C PRO A 435 4.89 -4.35 -11.32
N ILE A 436 5.80 -4.34 -10.33
CA ILE A 436 6.49 -3.13 -9.87
C ILE A 436 7.29 -2.50 -11.02
N ALA A 437 6.99 -1.25 -11.36
CA ALA A 437 7.57 -0.54 -12.50
C ALA A 437 7.65 0.98 -12.21
N TRP A 438 8.86 1.53 -12.09
CA TRP A 438 9.09 2.91 -11.66
C TRP A 438 8.85 3.99 -12.75
N ASP A 439 8.43 3.61 -13.96
CA ASP A 439 7.88 4.51 -14.97
C ASP A 439 6.39 4.84 -14.71
N GLN A 440 5.66 3.93 -14.07
CA GLN A 440 4.25 4.09 -13.68
C GLN A 440 4.08 3.74 -12.19
N PRO A 441 4.68 4.53 -11.28
CA PRO A 441 4.77 4.20 -9.88
C PRO A 441 3.41 4.24 -9.17
N ASN A 442 3.16 3.26 -8.31
CA ASN A 442 2.06 3.27 -7.35
C ASN A 442 2.43 2.41 -6.13
N VAL A 443 3.16 3.00 -5.20
CA VAL A 443 3.75 2.28 -4.05
C VAL A 443 2.66 1.70 -3.13
N TYR A 444 1.49 2.35 -3.05
CA TYR A 444 0.32 1.86 -2.32
C TYR A 444 -0.21 0.55 -2.92
N TYR A 445 -0.45 0.49 -4.24
CA TYR A 445 -0.80 -0.76 -4.93
C TYR A 445 0.25 -1.86 -4.70
N TRP A 446 1.54 -1.54 -4.87
CA TRP A 446 2.61 -2.52 -4.72
C TRP A 446 2.66 -3.14 -3.31
N TYR A 447 2.41 -2.35 -2.27
CA TYR A 447 2.33 -2.83 -0.89
C TYR A 447 1.21 -3.87 -0.68
N TYR A 448 0.02 -3.65 -1.25
CA TYR A 448 -1.08 -4.62 -1.15
C TYR A 448 -0.89 -5.83 -2.05
N ALA A 449 -0.44 -5.65 -3.29
CA ALA A 449 -0.17 -6.75 -4.21
C ALA A 449 0.93 -7.69 -3.67
N THR A 450 1.97 -7.12 -3.05
CA THR A 450 3.03 -7.87 -2.36
C THR A 450 2.44 -8.77 -1.27
N GLN A 451 1.55 -8.26 -0.42
CA GLN A 451 0.90 -9.06 0.63
C GLN A 451 -0.01 -10.17 0.04
N VAL A 452 -0.87 -9.83 -0.93
CA VAL A 452 -1.77 -10.81 -1.57
C VAL A 452 -0.97 -11.94 -2.18
N LEU A 453 0.04 -11.62 -2.99
CA LEU A 453 0.82 -12.60 -3.73
C LEU A 453 1.76 -13.40 -2.80
N HIS A 454 2.28 -12.79 -1.72
CA HIS A 454 3.00 -13.53 -0.67
C HIS A 454 2.11 -14.58 0.01
N HIS A 455 0.89 -14.19 0.41
CA HIS A 455 -0.07 -15.13 0.98
C HIS A 455 -0.49 -16.22 -0.02
N MET A 456 -0.59 -15.92 -1.32
CA MET A 456 -0.85 -16.92 -2.35
C MET A 456 0.32 -17.90 -2.56
N GLY A 457 1.55 -17.46 -2.32
CA GLY A 457 2.76 -18.30 -2.37
C GLY A 457 3.04 -18.94 -3.74
N GLY A 458 4.01 -19.86 -3.76
CA GLY A 458 4.34 -20.63 -4.97
C GLY A 458 4.81 -19.74 -6.14
N GLN A 459 4.48 -20.16 -7.38
CA GLN A 459 4.95 -19.47 -8.59
C GLN A 459 4.50 -18.00 -8.69
N ASP A 460 3.30 -17.68 -8.20
CA ASP A 460 2.76 -16.32 -8.20
C ASP A 460 3.62 -15.40 -7.33
N TRP A 461 3.94 -15.85 -6.11
CA TRP A 461 4.89 -15.17 -5.24
C TRP A 461 6.27 -15.04 -5.88
N PHE A 462 6.86 -16.13 -6.39
CA PHE A 462 8.21 -16.09 -6.95
C PHE A 462 8.32 -15.16 -8.17
N ARG A 463 7.28 -15.09 -9.02
CA ARG A 463 7.22 -14.15 -10.16
C ARG A 463 7.19 -12.69 -9.71
N TRP A 464 6.40 -12.35 -8.69
CA TRP A 464 6.36 -11.00 -8.13
C TRP A 464 7.66 -10.63 -7.42
N ASN A 465 8.13 -11.53 -6.54
CA ASN A 465 9.34 -11.33 -5.74
C ASN A 465 10.59 -11.16 -6.61
N ALA A 466 10.70 -11.91 -7.72
CA ALA A 466 11.83 -11.77 -8.66
C ALA A 466 12.01 -10.32 -9.16
N VAL A 467 10.92 -9.57 -9.36
CA VAL A 467 10.96 -8.14 -9.68
C VAL A 467 11.16 -7.29 -8.40
N MET A 468 10.33 -7.52 -7.37
CA MET A 468 10.32 -6.70 -6.14
C MET A 468 11.69 -6.61 -5.46
N ARG A 469 12.38 -7.74 -5.28
CA ARG A 469 13.65 -7.84 -4.55
C ARG A 469 14.83 -7.14 -5.22
N GLN A 470 14.66 -6.70 -6.47
CA GLN A 470 15.61 -5.90 -7.23
C GLN A 470 15.10 -4.46 -7.37
N ALA A 471 13.89 -4.29 -7.93
CA ALA A 471 13.37 -2.98 -8.29
C ALA A 471 13.15 -2.04 -7.09
N ILE A 472 12.81 -2.56 -5.91
CA ILE A 472 12.64 -1.71 -4.71
C ILE A 472 14.01 -1.24 -4.16
N PRO A 473 15.00 -2.13 -3.88
CA PRO A 473 16.35 -1.69 -3.49
C PRO A 473 17.04 -0.74 -4.48
N GLU A 474 16.88 -0.94 -5.81
CA GLU A 474 17.54 -0.12 -6.85
C GLU A 474 17.18 1.38 -6.80
N ARG A 475 16.05 1.75 -6.19
CA ARG A 475 15.63 3.16 -6.02
C ARG A 475 15.86 3.73 -4.62
N GLN A 476 16.46 2.96 -3.71
CA GLN A 476 16.80 3.47 -2.37
C GLN A 476 17.97 4.46 -2.46
N ILE A 477 17.90 5.57 -1.72
CA ILE A 477 19.00 6.54 -1.66
C ILE A 477 20.18 5.91 -0.93
N ALA A 478 21.30 5.74 -1.62
CA ALA A 478 22.48 5.04 -1.10
C ALA A 478 23.39 5.90 -0.19
N SER A 479 23.35 7.23 -0.30
CA SER A 479 24.28 8.14 0.37
C SER A 479 23.68 9.53 0.65
N GLY A 480 24.35 10.33 1.49
CA GLY A 480 23.85 11.64 1.93
C GLY A 480 22.99 11.57 3.20
N GLN A 481 22.31 12.67 3.54
CA GLN A 481 21.48 12.75 4.74
C GLN A 481 20.28 11.79 4.68
N ASP A 482 19.71 11.63 3.48
CA ASP A 482 18.56 10.79 3.18
C ASP A 482 18.90 9.34 2.83
N ALA A 483 20.14 8.92 3.05
CA ALA A 483 20.60 7.55 2.85
C ALA A 483 19.70 6.55 3.62
N GLY A 484 19.07 5.64 2.89
CA GLY A 484 18.09 4.66 3.39
C GLY A 484 16.63 4.96 3.06
N SER A 485 16.30 6.18 2.61
CA SER A 485 14.93 6.53 2.20
C SER A 485 14.67 6.27 0.71
N TRP A 486 13.38 6.33 0.34
CA TRP A 486 12.92 6.47 -1.05
C TRP A 486 12.25 7.84 -1.21
N ALA A 487 12.50 8.51 -2.34
CA ALA A 487 11.85 9.77 -2.65
C ALA A 487 10.39 9.52 -3.13
N PRO A 488 9.45 10.45 -2.85
CA PRO A 488 8.14 10.46 -3.49
C PRO A 488 8.23 10.47 -5.01
N THR A 489 7.23 9.84 -5.65
CA THR A 489 7.08 9.87 -7.10
C THR A 489 6.02 10.89 -7.53
N ASP A 490 5.67 10.89 -8.80
CA ASP A 490 4.60 11.74 -9.33
C ASP A 490 3.17 11.24 -9.02
N ASP A 491 3.03 10.11 -8.32
CA ASP A 491 1.74 9.62 -7.80
C ASP A 491 1.16 10.57 -6.73
N PRO A 492 -0.16 10.87 -6.74
CA PRO A 492 -0.76 11.79 -5.77
C PRO A 492 -0.64 11.35 -4.30
N ASN A 493 -0.66 10.05 -4.02
CA ASN A 493 -0.60 9.52 -2.65
C ASN A 493 0.83 9.62 -2.11
N ASP A 494 1.83 9.31 -2.95
CA ASP A 494 3.25 9.52 -2.65
C ASP A 494 3.54 10.99 -2.29
N ARG A 495 3.00 11.95 -3.06
CA ARG A 495 3.14 13.38 -2.75
C ARG A 495 2.37 13.82 -1.50
N GLN A 496 1.24 13.20 -1.19
CA GLN A 496 0.45 13.56 0.00
C GLN A 496 1.10 13.07 1.30
N GLY A 497 1.59 11.83 1.33
CA GLY A 497 2.27 11.24 2.49
C GLY A 497 3.78 11.56 2.58
N GLY A 498 4.42 11.93 1.47
CA GLY A 498 5.82 12.32 1.41
C GLY A 498 6.83 11.20 1.62
N ARG A 499 8.10 11.59 1.77
CA ARG A 499 9.27 10.70 1.87
C ARG A 499 9.15 9.65 2.97
N LEU A 500 8.57 9.99 4.13
CA LEU A 500 8.38 9.03 5.22
C LEU A 500 7.38 7.94 4.85
N TYR A 501 6.25 8.29 4.26
CA TYR A 501 5.21 7.35 3.80
C TYR A 501 5.76 6.37 2.76
N VAL A 502 6.42 6.87 1.70
CA VAL A 502 7.00 6.02 0.63
C VAL A 502 8.10 5.14 1.20
N THR A 503 8.98 5.68 2.06
CA THR A 503 10.03 4.89 2.72
C THR A 503 9.45 3.76 3.58
N CYS A 504 8.38 4.03 4.34
CA CYS A 504 7.73 3.01 5.15
C CYS A 504 7.09 1.91 4.28
N LEU A 505 6.32 2.25 3.24
CA LEU A 505 5.71 1.25 2.35
C LEU A 505 6.76 0.40 1.60
N CYS A 506 7.82 1.02 1.09
CA CYS A 506 8.96 0.30 0.51
C CYS A 506 9.62 -0.65 1.53
N THR A 507 9.74 -0.24 2.79
CA THR A 507 10.29 -1.11 3.84
C THR A 507 9.36 -2.29 4.14
N TYR A 508 8.03 -2.07 4.26
CA TYR A 508 7.07 -3.16 4.53
C TYR A 508 7.06 -4.23 3.42
N MET A 509 7.22 -3.82 2.15
CA MET A 509 7.35 -4.79 1.04
C MET A 509 8.59 -5.67 1.19
N LEU A 510 9.70 -5.11 1.68
CA LEU A 510 10.93 -5.86 1.96
C LEU A 510 10.91 -6.61 3.30
N GLU A 511 9.95 -6.32 4.18
CA GLU A 511 9.71 -7.06 5.43
C GLU A 511 8.82 -8.30 5.24
N VAL A 512 8.07 -8.38 4.13
CA VAL A 512 6.94 -9.33 3.97
C VAL A 512 7.30 -10.78 4.28
N TYR A 513 8.49 -11.23 3.85
CA TYR A 513 9.01 -12.60 4.00
C TYR A 513 8.89 -13.14 5.43
N TYR A 514 9.10 -12.28 6.44
CA TYR A 514 9.13 -12.65 7.86
C TYR A 514 8.04 -11.95 8.68
N ARG A 515 7.52 -10.83 8.18
CA ARG A 515 6.50 -10.02 8.86
C ARG A 515 5.11 -10.63 8.82
N HIS A 516 4.78 -11.30 7.72
CA HIS A 516 3.46 -11.85 7.41
C HIS A 516 3.59 -13.30 6.94
N LEU A 517 3.57 -14.27 7.87
CA LEU A 517 3.57 -15.69 7.48
C LEU A 517 2.35 -16.02 6.58
N PRO A 518 2.49 -16.87 5.54
CA PRO A 518 1.40 -17.16 4.62
C PRO A 518 0.15 -17.73 5.30
N LEU A 519 -1.02 -17.26 4.86
CA LEU A 519 -2.32 -17.64 5.43
C LEU A 519 -2.78 -19.08 5.10
N TYR A 520 -2.17 -19.71 4.10
CA TYR A 520 -2.56 -21.04 3.63
C TYR A 520 -1.45 -22.05 3.93
N ALA A 521 -1.86 -23.23 4.40
CA ALA A 521 -0.99 -24.41 4.39
C ALA A 521 -0.56 -24.77 2.96
N HIS A 522 0.61 -25.39 2.86
CA HIS A 522 1.21 -25.84 1.59
C HIS A 522 0.64 -27.19 1.14
#